data_AF-A0A2N2G3A0-F1
#
_entry.id   AF-A0A2N2G3A0-F1
#
_cell.length_a   1.000
_cell.length_b   1.000
_cell.length_c   1.000
_cell.angle_alpha   90.00
_cell.angle_beta   90.00
_cell.angle_gamma   90.00
#
_symmetry.space_group_name_H-M   'P 1'
#
loop_
_entity.id
_entity.type
_entity.pdbx_description
1 polymer ?
#
loop_
_entity_poly.entity_id
_entity_poly.type
_entity_poly.pdbx_seq_one_letter_code
_entity_poly.pdbx_strand_id
1 'polypeptide(L)' 'IHLEMTGQNVTECTGSCSSAVTQESLSSRYHTQCDPRLNADQALELAFMIADTLKEARANR' A
#
# COMPACT_ATOMS: atom_id res chain seq x y z
N ILE A 1 1.09 11.97 -7.01
CA ILE A 1 0.11 10.87 -6.79
C ILE A 1 -0.75 11.24 -5.59
N HIS A 2 -1.99 10.77 -5.52
CA HIS A 2 -2.86 10.89 -4.36
C HIS A 2 -3.25 9.47 -3.93
N LEU A 3 -3.17 9.16 -2.64
CA LEU A 3 -3.37 7.81 -2.08
C LEU A 3 -4.19 7.92 -0.79
N GLU A 4 -5.06 6.94 -0.55
CA GLU A 4 -5.71 6.75 0.74
C GLU A 4 -4.93 5.74 1.58
N MET A 5 -4.50 6.16 2.78
CA MET A 5 -3.65 5.35 3.65
C MET A 5 -3.97 5.57 5.13
N THR A 6 -3.59 4.62 5.97
CA THR A 6 -3.68 4.73 7.43
C THR A 6 -2.43 4.12 8.10
N GLY A 7 -2.00 4.73 9.20
CA GLY A 7 -0.93 4.17 10.05
C GLY A 7 -1.40 3.01 10.94
N GLN A 8 -2.68 2.66 10.88
CA GLN A 8 -3.25 1.52 11.60
C GLN A 8 -2.91 0.21 10.88
N ASN A 9 -2.77 -0.87 11.65
CA ASN A 9 -2.61 -2.21 11.09
C ASN A 9 -3.97 -2.72 10.59
N VAL A 10 -4.28 -2.43 9.32
CA VAL A 10 -5.52 -2.81 8.65
C VAL A 10 -5.27 -3.86 7.56
N THR A 11 -6.30 -4.65 7.27
CA THR A 11 -6.32 -5.66 6.20
C THR A 11 -7.31 -5.25 5.13
N GLU A 12 -7.12 -4.07 4.53
CA GLU A 12 -8.07 -3.45 3.59
C GLU A 12 -7.67 -3.69 2.13
N CYS A 13 -6.38 -3.65 1.80
CA CYS A 13 -5.85 -3.90 0.45
C CYS A 13 -5.05 -5.21 0.37
N THR A 14 -5.18 -5.99 -0.71
CA THR A 14 -4.38 -7.20 -0.99
C THR A 14 -3.26 -6.95 -2.02
N GLY A 15 -2.41 -7.95 -2.26
CA GLY A 15 -1.48 -7.94 -3.40
C GLY A 15 -0.13 -7.25 -3.17
N SER A 16 0.15 -6.85 -1.93
CA SER A 16 1.47 -6.33 -1.53
C SER A 16 2.44 -7.45 -1.21
N CYS A 17 3.72 -7.25 -1.53
CA CYS A 17 4.78 -8.19 -1.15
C CYS A 17 5.24 -7.96 0.30
N SER A 18 5.16 -6.72 0.78
CA SER A 18 5.56 -6.36 2.14
C SER A 18 4.52 -6.73 3.20
N SER A 19 3.25 -6.88 2.81
CA SER A 19 2.15 -7.19 3.72
C SER A 19 1.36 -8.41 3.23
N ALA A 20 1.30 -9.47 4.04
CA ALA A 20 0.63 -10.73 3.72
C ALA A 20 -0.90 -10.65 3.88
N VAL A 21 -1.54 -9.63 3.31
CA VAL A 21 -3.00 -9.49 3.29
C VAL A 21 -3.56 -10.36 2.16
N THR A 22 -4.18 -11.48 2.54
CA THR A 22 -4.92 -12.36 1.64
C THR A 22 -6.39 -11.98 1.59
N GLN A 23 -7.12 -12.48 0.59
CA GLN A 23 -8.56 -12.23 0.45
C GLN A 23 -9.35 -12.71 1.68
N GLU A 24 -8.94 -13.82 2.29
CA GLU A 24 -9.57 -14.37 3.50
C GLU A 24 -9.29 -13.49 4.73
N SER A 25 -8.09 -12.89 4.79
CA SER A 25 -7.68 -12.04 5.89
C SER A 25 -8.37 -10.67 5.92
N LEU A 26 -9.03 -10.27 4.81
CA LEU A 26 -9.70 -8.97 4.71
C LEU A 26 -10.68 -8.72 5.84
N SER A 27 -11.46 -9.74 6.21
CA SER A 27 -12.47 -9.67 7.28
C SER A 27 -11.91 -9.44 8.68
N SER A 28 -10.59 -9.58 8.89
CA SER A 28 -9.97 -9.47 10.21
C SER A 28 -9.96 -8.04 10.74
N ARG A 29 -9.64 -7.05 9.88
CA ARG A 29 -9.44 -5.64 10.25
C ARG A 29 -9.84 -4.68 9.13
N TYR A 30 -10.99 -4.94 8.50
CA TYR A 30 -11.59 -4.00 7.56
C TYR A 30 -12.40 -2.95 8.35
N HIS A 31 -11.83 -1.77 8.57
CA HIS A 31 -12.42 -0.76 9.46
C HIS A 31 -13.06 0.42 8.73
N THR A 32 -12.85 0.53 7.42
CA THR A 32 -13.48 1.54 6.57
C THR A 32 -14.83 1.06 6.03
N GLN A 33 -15.81 1.95 5.95
CA GLN A 33 -17.06 1.73 5.22
C GLN A 33 -17.02 2.30 3.79
N CYS A 34 -15.98 3.07 3.48
CA CYS A 34 -15.74 3.64 2.16
C CYS A 34 -14.75 2.73 1.40
N ASP A 35 -13.72 3.32 0.83
CA ASP A 35 -12.71 2.60 0.06
C ASP A 35 -11.62 2.01 0.97
N PRO A 36 -11.06 0.85 0.58
CA PRO A 36 -9.96 0.21 1.30
C PRO A 36 -8.67 1.04 1.22
N ARG A 37 -8.06 1.28 2.39
CA ARG A 37 -6.85 2.10 2.53
C ARG A 37 -5.61 1.23 2.62
N LEU A 38 -4.47 1.77 2.16
CA LEU A 38 -3.17 1.15 2.37
C LEU A 38 -2.80 1.16 3.85
N ASN A 39 -2.28 0.04 4.36
CA ASN A 39 -1.62 0.01 5.66
C ASN A 39 -0.19 0.59 5.56
N ALA A 40 0.46 0.74 6.71
CA ALA A 40 1.78 1.38 6.78
C ALA A 40 2.85 0.69 5.91
N ASP A 41 2.89 -0.65 5.92
CA ASP A 41 3.88 -1.42 5.17
C ASP A 41 3.67 -1.26 3.66
N GLN A 42 2.41 -1.36 3.21
CA GLN A 42 2.01 -1.16 1.82
C GLN A 42 2.33 0.24 1.30
N ALA A 43 2.08 1.27 2.12
CA ALA A 43 2.40 2.64 1.78
C ALA A 43 3.91 2.86 1.64
N LEU A 44 4.71 2.24 2.52
CA LEU A 44 6.16 2.34 2.48
C LEU A 44 6.76 1.60 1.27
N GLU A 45 6.26 0.41 0.96
CA GLU A 45 6.64 -0.34 -0.24
C GLU A 45 6.39 0.49 -1.51
N LEU A 46 5.19 1.09 -1.63
CA LEU A 46 4.86 1.95 -2.76
C LEU A 46 5.75 3.19 -2.84
N ALA A 47 6.12 3.79 -1.70
CA ALA A 47 7.02 4.93 -1.67
C ALA A 47 8.40 4.58 -2.26
N PHE A 48 8.96 3.41 -1.94
CA PHE A 48 10.23 2.95 -2.51
C PHE A 48 10.13 2.65 -4.00
N MET A 49 9.08 1.96 -4.46
CA MET A 49 8.87 1.68 -5.89
C MET A 49 8.81 2.97 -6.72
N ILE A 50 8.15 4.01 -6.19
CA ILE A 50 8.04 5.30 -6.87
C ILE A 50 9.37 6.04 -6.84
N ALA A 51 10.12 5.98 -5.73
CA ALA A 51 11.45 6.57 -5.66
C ALA A 51 12.39 5.96 -6.71
N ASP A 52 12.38 4.64 -6.88
CA ASP A 52 13.16 3.94 -7.91
C ASP A 52 12.72 4.33 -9.32
N THR A 53 11.41 4.34 -9.58
CA THR A 53 10.83 4.77 -10.87
C THR A 53 11.28 6.20 -11.24
N LEU A 54 11.25 7.13 -10.28
CA LEU A 54 11.70 8.51 -10.47
C LEU A 54 13.22 8.60 -10.68
N LYS A 55 13.99 7.76 -9.99
CA LYS A 55 15.45 7.71 -10.14
C LYS A 55 15.83 7.24 -11.55
N GLU A 56 15.20 6.18 -12.05
CA GLU A 56 15.40 5.67 -13.41
C GLU A 56 14.99 6.71 -14.46
N ALA A 57 13.83 7.35 -14.29
CA ALA A 57 13.36 8.39 -15.20
C ALA A 57 14.30 9.61 -15.25
N ARG A 58 15.04 9.91 -14.16
CA ARG A 58 16.06 10.97 -14.12
C ARG A 58 17.39 10.53 -14.73
N ALA A 59 17.76 9.26 -14.61
CA ALA A 59 18.99 8.72 -15.21
C ALA A 59 18.88 8.59 -16.75
N ASN A 60 17.66 8.40 -17.26
CA ASN A 60 17.37 8.28 -18.69
C ASN A 60 17.08 9.64 -19.37
N ARG A 61 17.32 10.77 -18.69
CA ARG A 61 17.24 12.13 -19.25
C ARG A 61 18.64 12.64 -19.58
#